data_AF-A0A2V6TH87-F1
#
_entry.id   AF-A0A2V6TH87-F1
#
_cell.length_a   1.000
_cell.length_b   1.000
_cell.length_c   1.000
_cell.angle_alpha   90.00
_cell.angle_beta   90.00
_cell.angle_gamma   90.00
#
_symmetry.space_group_name_H-M   'P 1'
#
loop_
_entity.id
_entity.type
_entity.pdbx_description
1 polymer ?
#
loop_
_entity_poly.entity_id
_entity_poly.type
_entity_poly.pdbx_seq_one_letter_code
_entity_poly.pdbx_strand_id
1 'polypeptide(L)'
;MLFLSAVAGVLGGSGRSRVVTPLSLIALVVPANARALETTDEAVRGIAAIISSRLGLAVPDHLTVHVYGGRLAFEQGLIRDARVSPVLAAELSDFAIGVVTRGQVLLYDRPRDRSDREWLRLVAHELTHVAQIELAGGEGRGEQWLAEGMAEWVAYSTLEHLGLDSLGRRRMAATSGLRHHATLLEGGLDLEARGTSRGFTAWRAREGGSTTYQLAFLMADYLIEQRGFDRMKAYFASFKDSTDRRANFDRAFGETIADFETDVLAYLRASSAL
;
A
#
# COMPACT_ATOMS: atom_id res chain seq x y z
N MET A 1 -8.68 -12.07 0.17
CA MET A 1 -8.66 -11.19 -1.02
C MET A 1 -7.42 -10.34 -0.86
N LEU A 2 -6.43 -10.52 -1.73
CA LEU A 2 -5.06 -10.02 -1.53
C LEU A 2 -4.98 -8.50 -1.67
N PHE A 3 -4.16 -7.85 -0.85
CA PHE A 3 -3.69 -6.49 -1.10
C PHE A 3 -2.48 -6.54 -2.03
N LEU A 4 -2.42 -5.61 -3.00
CA LEU A 4 -1.55 -5.72 -4.17
C LEU A 4 -0.78 -4.42 -4.40
N SER A 5 0.52 -4.46 -4.18
CA SER A 5 1.38 -3.28 -4.36
C SER A 5 2.40 -3.52 -5.48
N ALA A 6 2.55 -2.53 -6.34
CA ALA A 6 3.22 -2.72 -7.62
C ALA A 6 3.90 -1.45 -8.13
N VAL A 7 5.21 -1.31 -7.88
CA VAL A 7 6.08 -0.31 -8.54
C VAL A 7 6.67 -0.90 -9.82
N ALA A 8 6.63 -0.13 -10.91
CA ALA A 8 7.14 -0.53 -12.22
C ALA A 8 8.68 -0.63 -12.22
N GLY A 9 9.23 -1.72 -12.76
CA GLY A 9 10.67 -1.95 -12.88
C GLY A 9 10.99 -3.03 -13.91
N VAL A 10 12.00 -2.77 -14.74
CA VAL A 10 12.45 -3.59 -15.87
C VAL A 10 13.01 -4.95 -15.41
N LEU A 11 12.68 -6.01 -16.15
CA LEU A 11 13.01 -7.41 -15.84
C LEU A 11 14.46 -7.75 -16.21
N GLY A 12 15.21 -8.32 -15.26
CA GLY A 12 16.49 -8.98 -15.51
C GLY A 12 16.99 -9.70 -14.28
N GLY A 13 16.87 -11.04 -14.25
CA GLY A 13 17.41 -11.85 -13.16
C GLY A 13 16.93 -13.30 -13.17
N SER A 14 17.78 -14.20 -13.63
CA SER A 14 17.67 -15.65 -13.52
C SER A 14 18.04 -16.08 -12.10
N GLY A 15 17.03 -16.34 -11.24
CA GLY A 15 17.27 -16.82 -9.87
C GLY A 15 16.09 -17.60 -9.31
N ARG A 16 16.33 -18.82 -8.85
CA ARG A 16 15.36 -19.64 -8.09
C ARG A 16 15.37 -19.31 -6.58
N SER A 17 15.99 -18.20 -6.16
CA SER A 17 16.18 -17.90 -4.75
C SER A 17 14.86 -17.51 -4.08
N ARG A 18 14.59 -18.15 -2.93
CA ARG A 18 13.50 -17.85 -2.01
C ARG A 18 14.07 -17.86 -0.61
N VAL A 19 13.95 -16.76 0.12
CA VAL A 19 14.31 -16.65 1.53
C VAL A 19 13.01 -16.55 2.32
N VAL A 20 12.90 -17.31 3.42
CA VAL A 20 11.75 -17.25 4.33
C VAL A 20 12.27 -16.93 5.71
N THR A 21 11.73 -15.87 6.29
CA THR A 21 12.16 -15.37 7.59
C THR A 21 10.93 -15.25 8.49
N PRO A 22 10.73 -16.17 9.45
CA PRO A 22 9.77 -15.95 10.52
C PRO A 22 10.32 -14.87 11.46
N LEU A 23 9.51 -13.86 11.73
CA LEU A 23 9.88 -12.70 12.55
C LEU A 23 8.96 -12.61 13.77
N SER A 24 9.55 -12.23 14.90
CA SER A 24 8.81 -11.75 16.06
C SER A 24 8.82 -10.23 16.07
N LEU A 25 7.63 -9.63 16.09
CA LEU A 25 7.42 -8.18 16.09
C LEU A 25 7.04 -7.66 17.49
N ILE A 26 7.49 -8.35 18.53
CA ILE A 26 7.39 -7.88 19.92
C ILE A 26 8.61 -7.05 20.30
N ALA A 27 8.44 -6.14 21.27
CA ALA A 27 9.52 -5.31 21.82
C ALA A 27 10.33 -4.57 20.73
N LEU A 28 9.62 -3.95 19.78
CA LEU A 28 10.21 -3.25 18.65
C LEU A 28 10.94 -1.97 19.07
N VAL A 29 12.07 -1.69 18.42
CA VAL A 29 12.88 -0.49 18.64
C VAL A 29 12.84 0.36 17.37
N VAL A 30 12.50 1.64 17.53
CA VAL A 30 12.48 2.59 16.41
C VAL A 30 13.92 2.86 15.96
N PRO A 31 14.27 2.63 14.68
CA PRO A 31 15.61 2.88 14.18
C PRO A 31 15.92 4.39 14.16
N ALA A 32 17.18 4.75 14.39
CA ALA A 32 17.60 6.15 14.35
C ALA A 32 17.62 6.71 12.92
N ASN A 33 17.94 5.89 11.92
CA ASN A 33 17.93 6.22 10.50
C ASN A 33 18.01 4.94 9.65
N ALA A 34 17.91 5.10 8.32
CA ALA A 34 17.90 3.99 7.37
C ALA A 34 19.17 3.12 7.33
N ARG A 35 20.32 3.62 7.81
CA ARG A 35 21.56 2.82 7.85
C ARG A 35 21.50 1.69 8.87
N ALA A 36 20.54 1.71 9.79
CA ALA A 36 20.29 0.61 10.71
C ALA A 36 19.44 -0.53 10.09
N LEU A 37 19.08 -0.43 8.81
CA LEU A 37 18.15 -1.33 8.11
C LEU A 37 18.83 -2.05 6.94
N GLU A 38 19.97 -2.69 7.19
CA GLU A 38 20.82 -3.31 6.15
C GLU A 38 20.32 -4.70 5.72
N THR A 39 19.50 -5.34 6.55
CA THR A 39 18.90 -6.64 6.27
C THR A 39 17.37 -6.55 6.14
N THR A 40 16.76 -7.56 5.52
CA THR A 40 15.28 -7.66 5.45
C THR A 40 14.64 -7.73 6.84
N ASP A 41 15.27 -8.44 7.78
CA ASP A 41 14.80 -8.54 9.17
C ASP A 41 14.77 -7.15 9.83
N GLU A 42 15.92 -6.45 9.80
CA GLU A 42 16.03 -5.11 10.38
C GLU A 42 15.06 -4.13 9.73
N ALA A 43 14.95 -4.14 8.40
CA ALA A 43 13.99 -3.31 7.66
C ALA A 43 12.56 -3.56 8.13
N VAL A 44 12.12 -4.82 8.20
CA VAL A 44 10.75 -5.17 8.60
C VAL A 44 10.48 -4.80 10.05
N ARG A 45 11.39 -5.14 10.99
CA ARG A 45 11.22 -4.86 12.42
C ARG A 45 11.30 -3.36 12.71
N GLY A 46 12.24 -2.64 12.10
CA GLY A 46 12.40 -1.20 12.26
C GLY A 46 11.22 -0.41 11.69
N ILE A 47 10.72 -0.80 10.51
CA ILE A 47 9.53 -0.17 9.91
C ILE A 47 8.28 -0.50 10.73
N ALA A 48 8.10 -1.76 11.17
CA ALA A 48 7.00 -2.11 12.07
C ALA A 48 7.04 -1.28 13.36
N ALA A 49 8.24 -0.98 13.89
CA ALA A 49 8.40 -0.11 15.05
C ALA A 49 7.90 1.32 14.78
N ILE A 50 8.20 1.89 13.61
CA ILE A 50 7.72 3.21 13.20
C ILE A 50 6.20 3.20 13.03
N ILE A 51 5.68 2.26 12.25
CA ILE A 51 4.24 2.10 11.99
C ILE A 51 3.45 1.98 13.30
N SER A 52 3.94 1.17 14.25
CA SER A 52 3.28 0.99 15.53
C SER A 52 3.42 2.20 16.46
N SER A 53 4.65 2.66 16.72
CA SER A 53 4.91 3.68 17.76
C SER A 53 4.65 5.12 17.30
N ARG A 54 4.80 5.42 16.01
CA ARG A 54 4.66 6.79 15.48
C ARG A 54 3.31 7.01 14.80
N LEU A 55 2.79 5.99 14.11
CA LEU A 55 1.53 6.10 13.37
C LEU A 55 0.35 5.44 14.10
N GLY A 56 0.62 4.68 15.18
CA GLY A 56 -0.42 4.07 16.01
C GLY A 56 -1.21 2.98 15.28
N LEU A 57 -0.56 2.25 14.38
CA LEU A 57 -1.14 1.11 13.67
C LEU A 57 -0.77 -0.20 14.37
N ALA A 58 -1.73 -1.10 14.49
CA ALA A 58 -1.49 -2.43 15.03
C ALA A 58 -0.64 -3.25 14.05
N VAL A 59 0.35 -3.95 14.58
CA VAL A 59 1.12 -4.99 13.86
C VAL A 59 0.99 -6.29 14.64
N PRO A 60 0.94 -7.45 13.97
CA PRO A 60 0.83 -8.74 14.66
C PRO A 60 2.13 -9.09 15.37
N ASP A 61 2.07 -9.85 16.46
CA ASP A 61 3.27 -10.29 17.22
C ASP A 61 4.23 -11.16 16.38
N HIS A 62 3.71 -11.81 15.35
CA HIS A 62 4.45 -12.70 14.47
C HIS A 62 4.11 -12.44 13.00
N LEU A 63 5.14 -12.46 12.15
CA LEU A 63 5.00 -12.27 10.72
C LEU A 63 5.99 -13.16 9.98
N THR A 64 5.56 -13.84 8.92
CA THR A 64 6.48 -14.56 8.02
C THR A 64 6.76 -13.73 6.78
N VAL A 65 8.02 -13.44 6.50
CA VAL A 65 8.43 -12.67 5.33
C VAL A 65 9.08 -13.61 4.32
N HIS A 66 8.57 -13.59 3.08
CA HIS A 66 9.11 -14.34 1.96
C HIS A 66 9.72 -13.38 0.96
N VAL A 67 10.99 -13.57 0.60
CA VAL A 67 11.69 -12.76 -0.41
C VAL A 67 12.09 -13.63 -1.59
N TYR A 68 11.70 -13.24 -2.80
CA TYR A 68 11.89 -14.02 -4.02
C TYR A 68 12.81 -13.31 -5.01
N GLY A 69 13.91 -13.95 -5.41
CA GLY A 69 14.88 -13.40 -6.36
C GLY A 69 14.52 -13.69 -7.81
N GLY A 70 13.37 -13.19 -8.27
CA GLY A 70 12.94 -13.28 -9.66
C GLY A 70 11.43 -13.48 -9.83
N ARG A 71 10.88 -13.01 -10.97
CA ARG A 71 9.43 -13.12 -11.29
C ARG A 71 8.91 -14.55 -11.20
N LEU A 72 9.63 -15.53 -11.74
CA LEU A 72 9.20 -16.93 -11.72
C LEU A 72 9.15 -17.49 -10.28
N ALA A 73 10.15 -17.18 -9.46
CA ALA A 73 10.16 -17.60 -8.06
C ALA A 73 9.01 -16.95 -7.27
N PHE A 74 8.74 -15.67 -7.54
CA PHE A 74 7.63 -14.92 -6.94
C PHE A 74 6.27 -15.50 -7.35
N GLU A 75 6.04 -15.78 -8.63
CA GLU A 75 4.82 -16.43 -9.14
C GLU A 75 4.58 -17.79 -8.46
N GLN A 76 5.62 -18.61 -8.34
CA GLN A 76 5.54 -19.88 -7.62
C GLN A 76 5.30 -19.70 -6.11
N GLY A 77 5.75 -18.58 -5.54
CA GLY A 77 5.43 -18.16 -4.18
C GLY A 77 3.96 -17.79 -4.01
N LEU A 78 3.39 -17.05 -4.96
CA LEU A 78 1.96 -16.70 -4.96
C LEU A 78 1.08 -17.96 -4.92
N ILE A 79 1.45 -18.98 -5.70
CA ILE A 79 0.73 -20.26 -5.72
C ILE A 79 0.91 -21.03 -4.40
N ARG A 80 2.15 -21.20 -3.93
CA ARG A 80 2.46 -22.09 -2.81
C ARG A 80 2.19 -21.47 -1.45
N ASP A 81 2.63 -20.23 -1.26
CA ASP A 81 2.66 -19.55 0.02
C ASP A 81 1.38 -18.69 0.21
N ALA A 82 0.94 -17.98 -0.84
CA ALA A 82 -0.29 -17.17 -0.78
C ALA A 82 -1.57 -17.92 -1.26
N ARG A 83 -1.44 -19.18 -1.69
CA ARG A 83 -2.55 -20.04 -2.16
C ARG A 83 -3.40 -19.41 -3.27
N VAL A 84 -2.77 -18.63 -4.13
CA VAL A 84 -3.39 -18.03 -5.31
C VAL A 84 -3.52 -19.07 -6.41
N SER A 85 -4.59 -19.01 -7.20
CA SER A 85 -4.72 -19.89 -8.36
C SER A 85 -3.59 -19.63 -9.37
N PRO A 86 -3.12 -20.62 -10.15
CA PRO A 86 -2.04 -20.40 -11.12
C PRO A 86 -2.33 -19.27 -12.13
N VAL A 87 -3.58 -19.15 -12.58
CA VAL A 87 -4.00 -18.08 -13.51
C VAL A 87 -3.83 -16.70 -12.87
N LEU A 88 -4.35 -16.52 -11.65
CA LEU A 88 -4.23 -15.25 -10.95
C LEU A 88 -2.77 -14.99 -10.54
N ALA A 89 -2.00 -16.02 -10.18
CA ALA A 89 -0.58 -15.86 -9.86
C ALA A 89 0.23 -15.35 -11.06
N ALA A 90 -0.05 -15.86 -12.27
CA ALA A 90 0.59 -15.39 -13.50
C ALA A 90 0.23 -13.94 -13.82
N GLU A 91 -1.04 -13.55 -13.63
CA GLU A 91 -1.49 -12.16 -13.79
C GLU A 91 -0.82 -11.24 -12.76
N LEU A 92 -0.81 -11.64 -11.47
CA LEU A 92 -0.21 -10.85 -10.41
C LEU A 92 1.30 -10.72 -10.56
N SER A 93 2.01 -11.77 -10.98
CA SER A 93 3.47 -11.73 -11.12
C SER A 93 3.96 -10.78 -12.22
N ASP A 94 3.10 -10.37 -13.15
CA ASP A 94 3.41 -9.36 -14.16
C ASP A 94 3.59 -7.96 -13.58
N PHE A 95 2.99 -7.67 -12.43
CA PHE A 95 3.02 -6.32 -11.89
C PHE A 95 3.27 -6.21 -10.40
N ALA A 96 2.73 -7.12 -9.59
CA ALA A 96 2.92 -7.09 -8.15
C ALA A 96 4.39 -7.27 -7.79
N ILE A 97 4.84 -6.48 -6.83
CA ILE A 97 6.17 -6.60 -6.23
C ILE A 97 6.09 -6.89 -4.73
N GLY A 98 4.91 -6.81 -4.15
CA GLY A 98 4.60 -7.47 -2.90
C GLY A 98 3.13 -7.85 -2.81
N VAL A 99 2.86 -8.80 -1.92
CA VAL A 99 1.53 -9.33 -1.63
C VAL A 99 1.45 -9.67 -0.15
N VAL A 100 0.34 -9.28 0.48
CA VAL A 100 0.04 -9.60 1.87
C VAL A 100 -1.15 -10.55 1.98
N THR A 101 -1.01 -11.52 2.88
CA THR A 101 -2.12 -12.29 3.45
C THR A 101 -1.99 -12.29 4.96
N ARG A 102 -2.97 -12.85 5.67
CA ARG A 102 -2.91 -12.95 7.13
C ARG A 102 -1.62 -13.63 7.61
N GLY A 103 -0.79 -12.87 8.35
CA GLY A 103 0.43 -13.38 8.98
C GLY A 103 1.65 -13.54 8.06
N GLN A 104 1.56 -13.13 6.80
CA GLN A 104 2.71 -13.20 5.89
C GLN A 104 2.76 -12.10 4.84
N VAL A 105 3.98 -11.72 4.47
CA VAL A 105 4.30 -10.78 3.40
C VAL A 105 5.20 -11.48 2.39
N LEU A 106 4.85 -11.41 1.11
CA LEU A 106 5.65 -11.89 0.00
C LEU A 106 6.23 -10.68 -0.73
N LEU A 107 7.54 -10.63 -0.93
CA LEU A 107 8.26 -9.54 -1.57
C LEU A 107 9.05 -10.05 -2.78
N TYR A 108 8.89 -9.38 -3.92
CA TYR A 108 9.74 -9.56 -5.07
C TYR A 108 11.01 -8.72 -4.89
N ASP A 109 12.13 -9.41 -4.73
CA ASP A 109 13.45 -8.82 -4.61
C ASP A 109 13.92 -8.19 -5.94
N ARG A 110 13.86 -6.86 -6.01
CA ARG A 110 14.38 -6.05 -7.12
C ARG A 110 15.61 -5.20 -6.79
N PRO A 111 15.79 -4.65 -5.58
CA PRO A 111 16.92 -3.75 -5.30
C PRO A 111 18.20 -4.51 -4.94
N ARG A 112 19.35 -3.92 -5.29
CA ARG A 112 20.67 -4.43 -4.91
C ARG A 112 21.06 -4.06 -3.48
N ASP A 113 20.48 -3.00 -2.93
CA ASP A 113 20.75 -2.44 -1.60
C ASP A 113 19.44 -2.46 -0.77
N ARG A 114 19.51 -2.96 0.47
CA ARG A 114 18.35 -3.05 1.39
C ARG A 114 18.07 -1.74 2.12
N SER A 115 19.04 -0.83 2.17
CA SER A 115 18.81 0.52 2.67
C SER A 115 18.22 1.45 1.59
N ASP A 116 18.03 0.94 0.37
CA ASP A 116 17.41 1.68 -0.73
C ASP A 116 16.02 2.19 -0.32
N ARG A 117 15.80 3.48 -0.56
CA ARG A 117 14.53 4.16 -0.32
C ARG A 117 13.35 3.39 -0.92
N GLU A 118 13.45 2.85 -2.12
CA GLU A 118 12.32 2.14 -2.74
C GLU A 118 12.06 0.77 -2.12
N TRP A 119 13.10 0.09 -1.61
CA TRP A 119 12.94 -1.13 -0.83
C TRP A 119 12.21 -0.84 0.48
N LEU A 120 12.68 0.15 1.24
CA LEU A 120 12.08 0.52 2.52
C LEU A 120 10.65 1.05 2.34
N ARG A 121 10.38 1.79 1.25
CA ARG A 121 9.03 2.21 0.86
C ARG A 121 8.13 1.00 0.63
N LEU A 122 8.61 0.00 -0.13
CA LEU A 122 7.85 -1.21 -0.41
C LEU A 122 7.54 -1.97 0.89
N VAL A 123 8.54 -2.19 1.75
CA VAL A 123 8.33 -2.88 3.03
C VAL A 123 7.29 -2.14 3.89
N ALA A 124 7.36 -0.81 3.96
CA ALA A 124 6.38 0.00 4.71
C ALA A 124 4.98 -0.07 4.10
N HIS A 125 4.88 -0.06 2.78
CA HIS A 125 3.63 -0.23 2.06
C HIS A 125 2.99 -1.59 2.42
N GLU A 126 3.72 -2.69 2.28
CA GLU A 126 3.17 -4.03 2.57
C GLU A 126 2.83 -4.20 4.05
N LEU A 127 3.66 -3.69 4.98
CA LEU A 127 3.34 -3.74 6.40
C LEU A 127 2.10 -2.91 6.76
N THR A 128 1.74 -1.92 5.95
CA THR A 128 0.47 -1.20 6.12
C THR A 128 -0.71 -2.10 5.79
N HIS A 129 -0.63 -2.95 4.76
CA HIS A 129 -1.66 -3.95 4.49
C HIS A 129 -1.79 -4.98 5.60
N VAL A 130 -0.67 -5.39 6.22
CA VAL A 130 -0.71 -6.21 7.44
C VAL A 130 -1.52 -5.51 8.54
N ALA A 131 -1.24 -4.24 8.80
CA ALA A 131 -1.98 -3.46 9.79
C ALA A 131 -3.48 -3.29 9.43
N GLN A 132 -3.80 -3.09 8.16
CA GLN A 132 -5.19 -3.01 7.69
C GLN A 132 -5.93 -4.33 7.92
N ILE A 133 -5.28 -5.49 7.70
CA ILE A 133 -5.85 -6.82 7.98
C ILE A 133 -6.14 -6.98 9.47
N GLU A 134 -5.20 -6.59 10.34
CA GLU A 134 -5.37 -6.66 11.81
C GLU A 134 -6.50 -5.73 12.30
N LEU A 135 -6.59 -4.52 11.74
CA LEU A 135 -7.68 -3.59 12.03
C LEU A 135 -9.02 -4.16 11.58
N ALA A 136 -9.12 -4.64 10.34
CA ALA A 136 -10.36 -5.12 9.72
C ALA A 136 -10.80 -6.52 10.19
N GLY A 137 -9.92 -7.27 10.87
CA GLY A 137 -10.18 -8.67 11.23
C GLY A 137 -10.23 -9.61 10.02
N GLY A 138 -9.63 -9.23 8.89
CA GLY A 138 -9.61 -10.02 7.66
C GLY A 138 -9.13 -9.24 6.44
N GLU A 139 -8.89 -9.98 5.35
CA GLU A 139 -8.31 -9.44 4.11
C GLU A 139 -9.35 -8.77 3.20
N GLY A 140 -8.95 -7.72 2.47
CA GLY A 140 -9.69 -7.13 1.34
C GLY A 140 -11.11 -6.66 1.67
N ARG A 141 -11.34 -6.11 2.87
CA ARG A 141 -12.66 -5.69 3.31
C ARG A 141 -13.02 -4.24 2.93
N GLY A 142 -12.04 -3.34 2.87
CA GLY A 142 -12.26 -1.91 2.58
C GLY A 142 -12.26 -1.53 1.09
N GLU A 143 -12.48 -0.25 0.81
CA GLU A 143 -12.26 0.36 -0.51
C GLU A 143 -10.80 0.13 -0.94
N GLN A 144 -10.59 -0.59 -2.06
CA GLN A 144 -9.24 -0.90 -2.52
C GLN A 144 -8.42 0.37 -2.79
N TRP A 145 -8.99 1.37 -3.46
CA TRP A 145 -8.28 2.64 -3.70
C TRP A 145 -7.84 3.31 -2.39
N LEU A 146 -8.64 3.22 -1.33
CA LEU A 146 -8.31 3.80 -0.04
C LEU A 146 -7.25 2.97 0.70
N ALA A 147 -7.32 1.65 0.59
CA ALA A 147 -6.32 0.74 1.16
C ALA A 147 -4.93 0.97 0.56
N GLU A 148 -4.84 1.07 -0.77
CA GLU A 148 -3.59 1.37 -1.48
C GLU A 148 -3.12 2.80 -1.21
N GLY A 149 -4.05 3.76 -1.16
CA GLY A 149 -3.73 5.16 -0.83
C GLY A 149 -3.17 5.34 0.58
N MET A 150 -3.78 4.68 1.57
CA MET A 150 -3.26 4.64 2.95
C MET A 150 -1.88 3.98 3.00
N ALA A 151 -1.67 2.89 2.26
CA ALA A 151 -0.39 2.19 2.23
C ALA A 151 0.73 3.06 1.64
N GLU A 152 0.47 3.81 0.58
CA GLU A 152 1.41 4.82 0.07
C GLU A 152 1.65 5.95 1.07
N TRP A 153 0.59 6.49 1.70
CA TRP A 153 0.72 7.56 2.68
C TRP A 153 1.57 7.16 3.90
N VAL A 154 1.33 5.95 4.44
CA VAL A 154 2.12 5.39 5.54
C VAL A 154 3.55 5.10 5.10
N ALA A 155 3.75 4.59 3.89
CA ALA A 155 5.09 4.35 3.35
C ALA A 155 5.90 5.66 3.25
N TYR A 156 5.31 6.74 2.74
CA TYR A 156 5.97 8.04 2.66
C TYR A 156 6.22 8.66 4.05
N SER A 157 5.27 8.55 4.97
CA SER A 157 5.44 8.99 6.36
C SER A 157 6.56 8.22 7.05
N THR A 158 6.69 6.92 6.78
CA THR A 158 7.78 6.09 7.30
C THR A 158 9.14 6.54 6.75
N LEU A 159 9.23 6.81 5.44
CA LEU A 159 10.46 7.35 4.84
C LEU A 159 10.84 8.72 5.40
N GLU A 160 9.84 9.55 5.73
CA GLU A 160 10.04 10.84 6.39
C GLU A 160 10.64 10.68 7.79
N HIS A 161 10.12 9.75 8.59
CA HIS A 161 10.72 9.39 9.88
C HIS A 161 12.15 8.83 9.77
N LEU A 162 12.50 8.20 8.64
CA LEU A 162 13.85 7.70 8.36
C LEU A 162 14.78 8.76 7.75
N GLY A 163 14.27 9.96 7.44
CA GLY A 163 15.04 11.04 6.81
C GLY A 163 15.40 10.80 5.35
N LEU A 164 14.72 9.87 4.67
CA LEU A 164 15.00 9.49 3.28
C LEU A 164 14.14 10.25 2.25
N ASP A 165 12.95 10.67 2.66
CA ASP A 165 12.01 11.40 1.81
C ASP A 165 11.09 12.29 2.64
N SER A 166 10.13 12.96 2.02
CA SER A 166 9.07 13.65 2.75
C SER A 166 7.72 13.50 2.09
N LEU A 167 6.67 13.53 2.91
CA LEU A 167 5.29 13.44 2.44
C LEU A 167 4.96 14.62 1.50
N GLY A 168 5.41 15.83 1.86
CA GLY A 168 5.23 17.03 1.04
C GLY A 168 5.91 16.95 -0.33
N ARG A 169 7.11 16.36 -0.42
CA ARG A 169 7.79 16.15 -1.72
C ARG A 169 6.99 15.18 -2.59
N ARG A 170 6.45 14.12 -1.99
CA ARG A 170 5.67 13.10 -2.69
C ARG A 170 4.32 13.62 -3.17
N ARG A 171 3.67 14.48 -2.37
CA ARG A 171 2.50 15.26 -2.78
C ARG A 171 2.80 16.09 -4.02
N MET A 172 3.85 16.91 -3.98
CA MET A 172 4.24 17.75 -5.13
C MET A 172 4.52 16.91 -6.40
N ALA A 173 5.24 15.79 -6.25
CA ALA A 173 5.56 14.91 -7.37
C ALA A 173 4.31 14.25 -7.97
N ALA A 174 3.40 13.76 -7.12
CA ALA A 174 2.14 13.15 -7.56
C ALA A 174 1.24 14.18 -8.26
N THR A 175 1.07 15.38 -7.68
CA THR A 175 0.30 16.47 -8.29
C THR A 175 0.89 16.91 -9.63
N SER A 176 2.23 17.02 -9.73
CA SER A 176 2.89 17.28 -11.01
C SER A 176 2.61 16.21 -12.05
N GLY A 177 2.54 14.94 -11.63
CA GLY A 177 2.19 13.82 -12.49
C GLY A 177 0.78 13.95 -13.09
N LEU A 178 -0.19 14.46 -12.32
CA LEU A 178 -1.57 14.62 -12.77
C LEU A 178 -1.73 15.54 -13.98
N ARG A 179 -0.84 16.53 -14.16
CA ARG A 179 -0.86 17.42 -15.34
C ARG A 179 -0.74 16.67 -16.66
N HIS A 180 -0.08 15.52 -16.64
CA HIS A 180 0.07 14.66 -17.82
C HIS A 180 -1.15 13.76 -18.05
N HIS A 181 -2.16 13.81 -17.16
CA HIS A 181 -3.35 12.97 -17.15
C HIS A 181 -4.64 13.79 -16.97
N ALA A 182 -4.71 15.00 -17.51
CA ALA A 182 -5.86 15.91 -17.33
C ALA A 182 -7.21 15.28 -17.70
N THR A 183 -7.25 14.47 -18.75
CA THR A 183 -8.47 13.76 -19.20
C THR A 183 -9.03 12.78 -18.16
N LEU A 184 -8.19 12.24 -17.28
CA LEU A 184 -8.62 11.36 -16.20
C LEU A 184 -9.45 12.10 -15.15
N LEU A 185 -9.12 13.37 -14.88
CA LEU A 185 -9.87 14.21 -13.95
C LEU A 185 -11.15 14.73 -14.58
N GLU A 186 -11.20 14.91 -15.90
CA GLU A 186 -12.41 15.31 -16.63
C GLU A 186 -13.47 14.20 -16.64
N GLY A 187 -13.04 12.94 -16.82
CA GLY A 187 -13.92 11.78 -16.90
C GLY A 187 -14.49 11.28 -15.56
N GLY A 188 -14.06 11.84 -14.43
CA GLY A 188 -14.49 11.41 -13.09
C GLY A 188 -13.70 10.22 -12.52
N LEU A 189 -13.89 9.95 -11.23
CA LEU A 189 -13.13 8.94 -10.51
C LEU A 189 -13.90 7.66 -10.22
N ASP A 190 -15.22 7.56 -10.41
CA ASP A 190 -16.01 6.33 -10.21
C ASP A 190 -15.47 5.45 -9.05
N LEU A 191 -15.35 6.05 -7.86
CA LEU A 191 -14.60 5.47 -6.74
C LEU A 191 -15.27 4.19 -6.23
N GLU A 192 -16.59 4.12 -6.32
CA GLU A 192 -17.38 2.92 -6.04
C GLU A 192 -16.95 1.72 -6.88
N ALA A 193 -16.75 1.90 -8.19
CA ALA A 193 -16.26 0.83 -9.06
C ALA A 193 -14.81 0.44 -8.71
N ARG A 194 -13.97 1.42 -8.36
CA ARG A 194 -12.55 1.25 -7.99
C ARG A 194 -12.35 0.77 -6.55
N GLY A 195 -13.45 0.63 -5.80
CA GLY A 195 -13.49 0.11 -4.45
C GLY A 195 -13.21 -1.38 -4.31
N THR A 196 -13.35 -2.13 -5.41
CA THR A 196 -13.06 -3.57 -5.44
C THR A 196 -11.66 -3.83 -5.99
N SER A 197 -10.98 -4.90 -5.56
CA SER A 197 -9.67 -5.26 -6.12
C SER A 197 -9.72 -5.44 -7.64
N ARG A 198 -10.80 -6.04 -8.18
CA ARG A 198 -10.98 -6.19 -9.63
C ARG A 198 -11.12 -4.83 -10.33
N GLY A 199 -11.95 -3.93 -9.80
CA GLY A 199 -12.15 -2.61 -10.37
C GLY A 199 -10.87 -1.76 -10.32
N PHE A 200 -10.13 -1.85 -9.22
CA PHE A 200 -8.83 -1.20 -9.07
C PHE A 200 -7.78 -1.77 -10.04
N THR A 201 -7.68 -3.09 -10.19
CA THR A 201 -6.78 -3.72 -11.17
C THR A 201 -7.14 -3.31 -12.60
N ALA A 202 -8.43 -3.25 -12.94
CA ALA A 202 -8.87 -2.77 -14.25
C ALA A 202 -8.52 -1.28 -14.47
N TRP A 203 -8.68 -0.45 -13.45
CA TRP A 203 -8.29 0.96 -13.49
C TRP A 203 -6.78 1.10 -13.72
N ARG A 204 -5.98 0.32 -12.99
CA ARG A 204 -4.53 0.23 -13.10
C ARG A 204 -4.06 -0.19 -14.50
N ALA A 205 -4.71 -1.20 -15.09
CA ALA A 205 -4.39 -1.68 -16.43
C ALA A 205 -4.69 -0.62 -17.50
N ARG A 206 -5.71 0.22 -17.28
CA ARG A 206 -6.14 1.26 -18.21
C ARG A 206 -5.29 2.53 -18.12
N GLU A 207 -5.06 3.05 -16.92
CA GLU A 207 -4.38 4.34 -16.70
C GLU A 207 -2.89 4.20 -16.39
N GLY A 208 -2.44 2.99 -16.11
CA GLY A 208 -1.07 2.70 -15.68
C GLY A 208 -0.91 2.67 -14.16
N GLY A 209 0.02 1.84 -13.70
CA GLY A 209 0.30 1.62 -12.28
C GLY A 209 0.67 2.89 -11.52
N SER A 210 1.68 3.62 -12.01
CA SER A 210 2.20 4.81 -11.32
C SER A 210 1.10 5.85 -11.07
N THR A 211 0.34 6.19 -12.11
CA THR A 211 -0.74 7.18 -12.06
C THR A 211 -1.85 6.75 -11.09
N THR A 212 -2.22 5.47 -11.12
CA THR A 212 -3.26 4.91 -10.25
C THR A 212 -2.88 5.01 -8.77
N TYR A 213 -1.66 4.61 -8.39
CA TYR A 213 -1.21 4.71 -7.00
C TYR A 213 -0.97 6.16 -6.56
N GLN A 214 -0.50 7.04 -7.44
CA GLN A 214 -0.36 8.47 -7.13
C GLN A 214 -1.71 9.12 -6.84
N LEU A 215 -2.76 8.77 -7.60
CA LEU A 215 -4.11 9.23 -7.31
C LEU A 215 -4.65 8.65 -6.02
N ALA A 216 -4.47 7.34 -5.79
CA ALA A 216 -4.87 6.70 -4.54
C ALA A 216 -4.23 7.40 -3.33
N PHE A 217 -2.93 7.67 -3.41
CA PHE A 217 -2.17 8.43 -2.43
C PHE A 217 -2.75 9.83 -2.21
N LEU A 218 -2.94 10.64 -3.27
CA LEU A 218 -3.45 12.00 -3.13
C LEU A 218 -4.87 12.04 -2.54
N MET A 219 -5.72 11.07 -2.88
CA MET A 219 -7.07 10.96 -2.32
C MET A 219 -7.03 10.58 -0.83
N ALA A 220 -6.20 9.61 -0.45
CA ALA A 220 -6.04 9.22 0.95
C ALA A 220 -5.42 10.37 1.77
N ASP A 221 -4.41 11.04 1.22
CA ASP A 221 -3.76 12.20 1.83
C ASP A 221 -4.75 13.34 2.06
N TYR A 222 -5.54 13.71 1.04
CA TYR A 222 -6.61 14.70 1.17
C TYR A 222 -7.61 14.32 2.27
N LEU A 223 -8.06 13.06 2.29
CA LEU A 223 -9.00 12.58 3.31
C LEU A 223 -8.40 12.61 4.73
N ILE A 224 -7.11 12.27 4.87
CA ILE A 224 -6.37 12.36 6.15
C ILE A 224 -6.22 13.82 6.59
N GLU A 225 -5.92 14.75 5.68
CA GLU A 225 -5.83 16.17 5.99
C GLU A 225 -7.17 16.74 6.49
N GLN A 226 -8.29 16.31 5.91
CA GLN A 226 -9.62 16.80 6.29
C GLN A 226 -10.19 16.13 7.54
N ARG A 227 -10.01 14.82 7.69
CA ARG A 227 -10.71 14.00 8.71
C ARG A 227 -9.79 13.43 9.78
N GLY A 228 -8.48 13.47 9.56
CA GLY A 228 -7.47 12.90 10.46
C GLY A 228 -7.26 11.40 10.26
N PHE A 229 -6.03 10.95 10.55
CA PHE A 229 -5.65 9.55 10.37
C PHE A 229 -6.40 8.58 11.30
N ASP A 230 -6.84 9.03 12.47
CA ASP A 230 -7.65 8.21 13.39
C ASP A 230 -8.99 7.80 12.76
N ARG A 231 -9.61 8.65 11.94
CA ARG A 231 -10.84 8.28 11.20
C ARG A 231 -10.57 7.23 10.14
N MET A 232 -9.41 7.30 9.48
CA MET A 232 -8.99 6.24 8.55
C MET A 232 -8.78 4.90 9.26
N LYS A 233 -8.15 4.90 10.44
CA LYS A 233 -8.03 3.67 11.26
C LYS A 233 -9.41 3.14 11.69
N ALA A 234 -10.32 4.04 12.09
CA ALA A 234 -11.68 3.67 12.46
C ALA A 234 -12.47 3.06 11.28
N TYR A 235 -12.29 3.59 10.06
CA TYR A 235 -12.85 3.01 8.84
C TYR A 235 -12.44 1.55 8.68
N PHE A 236 -11.13 1.24 8.69
CA PHE A 236 -10.68 -0.14 8.57
C PHE A 236 -11.13 -1.00 9.77
N ALA A 237 -11.12 -0.47 10.99
CA ALA A 237 -11.56 -1.20 12.18
C ALA A 237 -13.04 -1.60 12.13
N SER A 238 -13.90 -0.77 11.52
CA SER A 238 -15.35 -1.03 11.43
C SER A 238 -15.71 -2.30 10.66
N PHE A 239 -14.78 -2.84 9.87
CA PHE A 239 -14.97 -4.09 9.15
C PHE A 239 -15.00 -5.34 10.04
N LYS A 240 -14.64 -5.22 11.32
CA LYS A 240 -14.84 -6.28 12.32
C LYS A 240 -16.33 -6.56 12.53
N ASP A 241 -17.16 -5.52 12.45
CA ASP A 241 -18.58 -5.58 12.81
C ASP A 241 -19.52 -5.49 11.59
N SER A 242 -19.03 -5.01 10.45
CA SER A 242 -19.84 -4.78 9.25
C SER A 242 -19.05 -4.98 7.97
N THR A 243 -19.62 -5.68 6.98
CA THR A 243 -19.04 -5.79 5.63
C THR A 243 -19.53 -4.72 4.66
N ASP A 244 -20.41 -3.82 5.10
CA ASP A 244 -20.95 -2.74 4.27
C ASP A 244 -19.91 -1.61 4.14
N ARG A 245 -19.19 -1.61 3.02
CA ARG A 245 -18.14 -0.62 2.74
C ARG A 245 -18.66 0.81 2.74
N ARG A 246 -19.88 1.05 2.22
CA ARG A 246 -20.46 2.39 2.08
C ARG A 246 -20.87 2.93 3.44
N ALA A 247 -21.60 2.14 4.21
CA ALA A 247 -22.01 2.54 5.55
C ALA A 247 -20.80 2.73 6.48
N ASN A 248 -19.76 1.91 6.32
CA ASN A 248 -18.52 2.06 7.07
C ASN A 248 -17.76 3.33 6.68
N PHE A 249 -17.71 3.68 5.39
CA PHE A 249 -17.10 4.93 4.91
C PHE A 249 -17.82 6.15 5.48
N ASP A 250 -19.14 6.19 5.31
CA ASP A 250 -19.99 7.28 5.82
C ASP A 250 -19.86 7.45 7.35
N ARG A 251 -19.93 6.35 8.11
CA ARG A 251 -19.74 6.41 9.57
C ARG A 251 -18.37 6.96 9.97
N ALA A 252 -17.32 6.60 9.23
CA ALA A 252 -15.95 6.98 9.57
C ALA A 252 -15.66 8.45 9.21
N PHE A 253 -16.11 8.90 8.05
CA PHE A 253 -15.73 10.19 7.48
C PHE A 253 -16.85 11.26 7.52
N GLY A 254 -18.09 10.86 7.77
CA GLY A 254 -19.25 11.74 7.86
C GLY A 254 -19.76 12.22 6.50
N GLU A 255 -19.44 11.50 5.43
CA GLU A 255 -19.82 11.82 4.05
C GLU A 255 -19.88 10.53 3.21
N THR A 256 -20.66 10.55 2.13
CA THR A 256 -20.71 9.42 1.20
C THR A 256 -19.49 9.38 0.31
N ILE A 257 -19.20 8.22 -0.30
CA ILE A 257 -18.12 8.09 -1.30
C ILE A 257 -18.35 9.03 -2.49
N ALA A 258 -19.60 9.26 -2.88
CA ALA A 258 -19.94 10.15 -4.00
C ALA A 258 -19.70 11.63 -3.68
N ASP A 259 -20.01 12.05 -2.45
CA ASP A 259 -19.73 13.42 -1.99
C ASP A 259 -18.21 13.64 -1.92
N PHE A 260 -17.50 12.69 -1.30
CA PHE A 260 -16.04 12.71 -1.26
C PHE A 260 -15.42 12.76 -2.67
N GLU A 261 -15.92 11.96 -3.61
CA GLU A 261 -15.45 11.96 -5.00
C GLU A 261 -15.57 13.34 -5.65
N THR A 262 -16.69 14.02 -5.42
CA THR A 262 -16.95 15.37 -5.95
C THR A 262 -15.93 16.37 -5.40
N ASP A 263 -15.73 16.35 -4.09
CA ASP A 263 -14.84 17.29 -3.40
C ASP A 263 -13.37 17.04 -3.75
N VAL A 264 -12.94 15.77 -3.74
CA VAL A 264 -11.55 15.42 -4.07
C VAL A 264 -11.25 15.70 -5.55
N LEU A 265 -12.20 15.50 -6.47
CA LEU A 265 -12.03 15.89 -7.87
C LEU A 265 -11.81 17.39 -8.04
N ALA A 266 -12.59 18.21 -7.33
CA ALA A 266 -12.41 19.67 -7.35
C ALA A 266 -11.02 20.06 -6.83
N TYR A 267 -10.59 19.46 -5.71
CA TYR A 267 -9.26 19.65 -5.15
C TYR A 267 -8.13 19.25 -6.12
N LEU A 268 -8.23 18.06 -6.73
CA LEU A 268 -7.20 17.55 -7.65
C LEU A 268 -7.09 18.40 -8.91
N ARG A 269 -8.22 18.85 -9.47
CA ARG A 269 -8.23 19.77 -10.62
C ARG A 269 -7.54 21.09 -10.28
N ALA A 270 -7.92 21.72 -9.17
CA ALA A 270 -7.31 22.96 -8.72
C ALA A 270 -5.79 22.79 -8.46
N SER A 271 -5.39 21.68 -7.85
CA SER A 271 -3.98 21.38 -7.55
C SER A 271 -3.16 21.09 -8.80
N SER A 272 -3.77 20.53 -9.85
CA SER A 272 -3.12 20.24 -11.14
C SER A 272 -3.05 21.43 -12.09
N ALA A 273 -3.86 22.48 -11.88
CA ALA A 273 -3.85 23.69 -12.70
C ALA A 273 -2.69 24.65 -12.36
N LEU A 274 -2.02 24.40 -11.23
CA LEU A 274 -0.77 25.05 -10.80
C LEU A 274 0.45 24.33 -11.41
#